data_AF-A0A497SSL4-F1
#
_entry.id   AF-A0A497SSL4-F1
#
_cell.length_a   1.000
_cell.length_b   1.000
_cell.length_c   1.000
_cell.angle_alpha   90.00
_cell.angle_beta   90.00
_cell.angle_gamma   90.00
#
_symmetry.space_group_name_H-M   'P 1'
#
loop_
_entity.id
_entity.type
_entity.pdbx_description
1 polymer ?
#
loop_
_entity_poly.entity_id
_entity_poly.type
_entity_poly.pdbx_seq_one_letter_code
_entity_poly.pdbx_strand_id
1 'polypeptide(L)'
;MVFEKIFGRGLKDIDEDDGDYMDFNKITENPKVQEGRMEIKIEKLSDYRDAEKIQKEVREGKIILAETEELKEKDVGELKRAIERIKKTVIAINGDIVMGPKSVLIICPSSVAISRKK
;
A
#
# COMPACT_ATOMS: atom_id res chain seq x y z
N MET A 1 40.94 -18.73 -62.04
CA MET A 1 39.63 -19.26 -61.61
C MET A 1 38.99 -18.16 -60.79
N VAL A 2 38.14 -17.30 -61.37
CA VAL A 2 36.76 -17.55 -61.80
C VAL A 2 35.89 -17.93 -60.60
N PHE A 3 35.11 -16.95 -60.14
CA PHE A 3 33.76 -17.10 -59.60
C PHE A 3 33.53 -18.12 -58.48
N GLU A 4 33.47 -17.59 -57.26
CA GLU A 4 32.34 -17.85 -56.36
C GLU A 4 31.69 -16.51 -55.97
N LYS A 5 31.19 -15.78 -56.98
CA LYS A 5 29.85 -15.18 -56.84
C LYS A 5 28.94 -16.37 -56.58
N ILE A 6 28.20 -16.43 -55.46
CA ILE A 6 26.74 -16.21 -55.30
C ILE A 6 26.37 -16.67 -53.87
N PHE A 7 26.27 -15.75 -52.91
CA PHE A 7 25.32 -15.83 -51.77
C PHE A 7 25.40 -14.48 -51.05
N GLY A 8 24.64 -13.48 -51.50
CA GLY A 8 23.37 -13.14 -50.87
C GLY A 8 23.61 -12.04 -49.83
N ARG A 9 23.88 -10.79 -50.25
CA ARG A 9 22.87 -9.78 -50.59
C ARG A 9 21.80 -9.67 -49.49
N GLY A 10 21.90 -8.64 -48.65
CA GLY A 10 20.81 -8.31 -47.73
C GLY A 10 21.12 -7.42 -46.52
N LEU A 11 22.01 -6.42 -46.64
CA LEU A 11 21.96 -5.25 -45.76
C LEU A 11 21.01 -4.24 -46.42
N LYS A 12 19.75 -4.21 -45.97
CA LYS A 12 18.88 -3.03 -46.06
C LYS A 12 17.59 -3.23 -45.25
N ASP A 13 17.38 -2.24 -44.36
CA ASP A 13 16.11 -1.62 -43.97
C ASP A 13 15.03 -2.53 -43.35
N ILE A 14 14.82 -2.48 -42.02
CA ILE A 14 14.03 -1.52 -41.24
C ILE A 14 12.65 -2.13 -40.90
N ASP A 15 12.37 -2.10 -39.59
CA ASP A 15 11.10 -2.17 -38.85
C ASP A 15 10.14 -3.35 -39.06
N GLU A 16 9.85 -4.07 -37.97
CA GLU A 16 8.50 -4.09 -37.39
C GLU A 16 8.52 -4.73 -35.99
N ASP A 17 8.04 -3.93 -35.03
CA ASP A 17 7.18 -4.26 -33.88
C ASP A 17 7.41 -5.60 -33.15
N ASP A 18 7.94 -5.51 -31.92
CA ASP A 18 7.39 -6.31 -30.82
C ASP A 18 7.94 -5.85 -29.47
N GLY A 19 7.04 -5.32 -28.65
CA GLY A 19 7.21 -5.25 -27.21
C GLY A 19 7.57 -3.87 -26.70
N ASP A 20 6.54 -3.15 -26.25
CA ASP A 20 6.65 -2.22 -25.13
C ASP A 20 7.21 -3.01 -23.92
N TYR A 21 8.53 -3.19 -23.87
CA TYR A 21 9.20 -3.74 -22.71
C TYR A 21 9.09 -2.69 -21.62
N MET A 22 8.07 -2.83 -20.77
CA MET A 22 8.01 -2.13 -19.50
C MET A 22 9.27 -2.50 -18.71
N ASP A 23 10.20 -1.56 -18.63
CA ASP A 23 11.38 -1.66 -17.78
C ASP A 23 10.92 -1.90 -16.34
N PHE A 24 11.09 -3.12 -15.83
CA PHE A 24 10.75 -3.49 -14.45
C PHE A 24 11.48 -2.58 -13.44
N ASN A 25 12.61 -1.96 -13.82
CA ASN A 25 13.28 -0.99 -12.97
C ASN A 25 12.49 0.31 -12.77
N LYS A 26 11.60 0.69 -13.71
CA LYS A 26 10.65 1.82 -13.50
C LYS A 26 9.49 1.46 -12.58
N ILE A 27 9.08 0.19 -12.54
CA ILE A 27 8.09 -0.30 -11.57
C ILE A 27 8.72 -0.39 -10.17
N THR A 28 10.04 -0.56 -10.12
CA THR A 28 10.87 -0.48 -8.91
C THR A 28 11.38 0.94 -8.67
N GLU A 29 10.60 1.98 -8.98
CA GLU A 29 10.65 3.16 -8.13
C GLU A 29 10.17 2.69 -6.75
N ASN A 30 11.11 2.13 -5.97
CA ASN A 30 11.00 2.06 -4.53
C ASN A 30 10.40 3.41 -4.13
N PRO A 31 9.19 3.47 -3.55
CA PRO A 31 8.63 4.73 -3.12
C PRO A 31 9.73 5.37 -2.30
N LYS A 32 10.24 6.52 -2.77
CA LYS A 32 11.42 7.18 -2.19
C LYS A 32 11.26 7.05 -0.69
N VAL A 33 12.03 6.15 -0.09
CA VAL A 33 11.99 5.95 1.34
C VAL A 33 12.56 7.25 1.84
N GLN A 34 11.67 8.20 2.18
CA GLN A 34 12.09 9.41 2.86
C GLN A 34 12.79 8.90 4.10
N GLU A 35 14.11 9.09 4.14
CA GLU A 35 14.90 8.66 5.26
C GLU A 35 14.26 9.16 6.56
N GLY A 36 13.79 8.21 7.37
CA GLY A 36 13.66 8.31 8.82
C GLY A 36 12.39 8.90 9.43
N ARG A 37 11.50 9.60 8.70
CA ARG A 37 10.32 10.22 9.35
C ARG A 37 9.04 9.42 9.14
N MET A 38 8.57 8.79 10.22
CA MET A 38 7.22 8.22 10.25
C MET A 38 6.18 9.33 10.39
N GLU A 39 5.11 9.23 9.59
CA GLU A 39 3.98 10.16 9.63
C GLU A 39 2.86 9.57 10.49
N ILE A 40 2.31 10.41 11.38
CA ILE A 40 1.09 10.10 12.14
C ILE A 40 -0.03 10.91 11.52
N LYS A 41 -1.13 10.23 11.17
CA LYS A 41 -2.32 10.87 10.62
C LYS A 41 -3.53 10.66 11.52
N ILE A 42 -4.28 11.74 11.72
CA ILE A 42 -5.57 11.69 12.41
C ILE A 42 -6.65 11.55 11.34
N GLU A 43 -7.46 10.51 11.48
CA GLU A 43 -8.56 10.20 10.57
C GLU A 43 -9.85 10.03 11.37
N LYS A 44 -10.98 10.13 10.67
CA LYS A 44 -12.30 9.83 11.26
C LYS A 44 -12.83 8.56 10.63
N LEU A 45 -13.39 7.70 11.47
CA LEU A 45 -14.15 6.53 11.06
C LEU A 45 -15.63 6.83 11.32
N SER A 46 -16.29 7.50 10.37
CA SER A 46 -17.69 7.93 10.46
C SER A 46 -18.63 7.07 9.61
N ASP A 47 -18.09 6.34 8.63
CA ASP A 47 -18.80 5.30 7.89
C ASP A 47 -17.91 4.09 7.52
N TYR A 48 -18.52 2.99 7.06
CA TYR A 48 -17.77 1.77 6.72
C TYR A 48 -16.74 1.95 5.60
N ARG A 49 -16.91 2.91 4.70
CA ARG A 49 -16.01 3.13 3.54
C ARG A 49 -14.70 3.81 3.97
N ASP A 50 -14.70 4.55 5.07
CA ASP A 50 -13.47 5.16 5.62
C ASP A 50 -12.42 4.09 5.97
N ALA A 51 -12.86 2.87 6.27
CA ALA A 51 -11.97 1.72 6.49
C ALA A 51 -11.02 1.49 5.30
N GLU A 52 -11.46 1.72 4.06
CA GLU A 52 -10.63 1.55 2.87
C GLU A 52 -9.50 2.59 2.81
N LYS A 53 -9.80 3.84 3.16
CA LYS A 53 -8.82 4.92 3.24
C LYS A 53 -7.77 4.62 4.31
N ILE A 54 -8.20 4.28 5.52
CA ILE A 54 -7.32 3.90 6.63
C ILE A 54 -6.41 2.73 6.25
N GLN A 55 -6.98 1.70 5.59
CA GLN A 55 -6.22 0.55 5.10
C GLN A 55 -5.16 0.93 4.06
N LYS A 56 -5.45 1.89 3.17
CA LYS A 56 -4.47 2.39 2.20
C LYS A 56 -3.32 3.09 2.92
N GLU A 57 -3.63 3.98 3.85
CA GLU A 57 -2.61 4.80 4.53
C GLU A 57 -1.69 3.97 5.43
N VAL A 58 -2.21 2.96 6.13
CA VAL A 58 -1.34 2.06 6.91
C VAL A 58 -0.43 1.23 6.01
N ARG A 59 -0.88 0.81 4.81
CA ARG A 59 -0.02 0.12 3.82
C ARG A 59 1.07 1.03 3.27
N GLU A 60 0.85 2.34 3.23
CA GLU A 60 1.84 3.35 2.87
C GLU A 60 2.86 3.63 4.01
N GLY A 61 2.73 2.96 5.16
CA GLY A 61 3.65 3.11 6.28
C GLY A 61 3.30 4.24 7.25
N LYS A 62 2.07 4.77 7.20
CA LYS A 62 1.59 5.80 8.13
C LYS A 62 1.00 5.17 9.39
N ILE A 63 1.19 5.82 10.53
CA ILE A 63 0.50 5.48 11.78
C ILE A 63 -0.83 6.24 11.78
N ILE A 64 -1.95 5.55 12.03
CA ILE A 64 -3.28 6.15 11.99
C ILE A 64 -3.88 6.21 13.40
N LEU A 65 -4.40 7.39 13.75
CA LEU A 65 -5.25 7.62 14.91
C LEU A 65 -6.67 7.89 14.40
N ALA A 66 -7.51 6.86 14.38
CA ALA A 66 -8.87 6.97 13.87
C ALA A 66 -9.88 7.23 15.01
N GLU A 67 -10.54 8.37 14.97
CA GLU A 67 -11.67 8.68 15.85
C GLU A 67 -12.88 7.83 15.46
N THR A 68 -13.38 7.00 16.37
CA THR A 68 -14.49 6.08 16.07
C THR A 68 -15.82 6.47 16.71
N GLU A 69 -15.90 7.59 17.44
CA GLU A 69 -17.10 7.94 18.23
C GLU A 69 -18.33 8.16 17.33
N GLU A 70 -18.17 8.81 16.18
CA GLU A 70 -19.29 9.09 15.26
C GLU A 70 -19.94 7.80 14.73
N LEU A 71 -19.14 6.86 14.21
CA LEU A 71 -19.67 5.58 13.74
C LEU A 71 -20.15 4.71 14.90
N LYS A 72 -19.54 4.81 16.08
CA LYS A 72 -19.99 4.10 17.29
C LYS A 72 -21.39 4.53 17.71
N GLU A 73 -21.66 5.83 17.72
CA GLU A 73 -22.97 6.40 18.06
C GLU A 73 -24.03 6.05 17.01
N LYS A 74 -23.62 6.02 15.73
CA LYS A 74 -24.50 5.70 14.61
C LYS A 74 -24.88 4.21 14.54
N ASP A 75 -23.88 3.32 14.50
CA ASP A 75 -24.07 1.87 14.42
C ASP A 75 -22.82 1.11 14.92
N VAL A 76 -22.89 0.59 16.15
CA VAL A 76 -21.83 -0.23 16.75
C VAL A 76 -21.53 -1.51 15.95
N GLY A 77 -22.51 -2.07 15.24
CA GLY A 77 -22.35 -3.23 14.37
C GLY A 77 -21.56 -2.88 13.11
N GLU A 78 -21.85 -1.74 12.48
CA GLU A 78 -21.05 -1.20 11.38
C GLU A 78 -19.62 -0.89 11.82
N LEU A 79 -19.44 -0.26 13.00
CA LEU A 79 -18.12 -0.04 13.58
C LEU A 79 -17.32 -1.34 13.74
N LYS A 80 -17.91 -2.37 14.34
CA LYS A 80 -17.24 -3.67 14.53
C LYS A 80 -16.80 -4.27 13.19
N ARG A 81 -17.65 -4.19 12.16
CA ARG A 81 -17.30 -4.67 10.81
C ARG A 81 -16.18 -3.86 10.19
N ALA A 82 -16.18 -2.54 10.35
CA ALA A 82 -15.11 -1.67 9.87
C ALA A 82 -13.77 -1.97 10.56
N ILE A 83 -13.77 -2.11 11.89
CA ILE A 83 -12.58 -2.48 12.68
C ILE A 83 -12.05 -3.85 12.24
N GLU A 84 -12.92 -4.86 12.07
CA GLU A 84 -12.50 -6.19 11.67
C GLU A 84 -11.89 -6.19 10.26
N ARG A 85 -12.44 -5.40 9.35
CA ARG A 85 -11.87 -5.17 8.01
C ARG A 85 -10.47 -4.55 8.10
N ILE A 86 -10.29 -3.50 8.90
CA ILE A 86 -8.97 -2.86 9.11
C ILE A 86 -7.99 -3.86 9.72
N LYS A 87 -8.40 -4.57 10.79
CA LYS A 87 -7.59 -5.57 11.49
C LYS A 87 -7.06 -6.67 10.58
N LYS A 88 -7.86 -7.18 9.64
CA LYS A 88 -7.40 -8.15 8.63
C LYS A 88 -6.23 -7.62 7.79
N THR A 89 -6.28 -6.34 7.42
CA THR A 89 -5.17 -5.70 6.69
C THR A 89 -3.95 -5.54 7.60
N VAL A 90 -4.13 -5.08 8.84
CA VAL A 90 -3.03 -4.92 9.80
C VAL A 90 -2.31 -6.24 10.05
N ILE A 91 -3.05 -7.33 10.24
CA ILE A 91 -2.47 -8.67 10.39
C ILE A 91 -1.72 -9.09 9.12
N ALA A 92 -2.29 -8.87 7.94
CA ALA A 92 -1.67 -9.24 6.67
C ALA A 92 -0.34 -8.51 6.42
N ILE A 93 -0.18 -7.29 6.94
CA ILE A 93 1.06 -6.52 6.83
C ILE A 93 1.98 -6.67 8.05
N ASN A 94 1.69 -7.56 9.01
CA ASN A 94 2.42 -7.68 10.28
C ASN A 94 2.51 -6.35 11.08
N GLY A 95 1.46 -5.53 11.02
CA GLY A 95 1.32 -4.31 11.82
C GLY A 95 0.73 -4.59 13.20
N ASP A 96 0.40 -3.52 13.92
CA ASP A 96 -0.25 -3.58 15.24
C ASP A 96 -1.49 -2.69 15.30
N ILE A 97 -2.43 -3.03 16.18
CA ILE A 97 -3.70 -2.32 16.32
C ILE A 97 -4.23 -2.42 17.75
N VAL A 98 -4.68 -1.30 18.32
CA VAL A 98 -5.31 -1.26 19.64
C VAL A 98 -6.42 -0.22 19.70
N MET A 99 -7.44 -0.49 20.51
CA MET A 99 -8.36 0.56 20.94
C MET A 99 -7.71 1.37 22.06
N GLY A 100 -7.41 2.63 21.77
CA GLY A 100 -6.89 3.59 22.74
C GLY A 100 -7.99 4.27 23.56
N PRO A 101 -7.62 5.26 24.38
CA PRO A 101 -8.57 6.07 25.14
C PRO A 101 -9.54 6.83 24.22
N LYS A 102 -10.71 7.19 24.76
CA LYS A 102 -11.73 8.01 24.06
C LYS A 102 -12.14 7.47 22.68
N SER A 103 -12.24 6.16 22.54
CA SER A 103 -12.63 5.52 21.28
C SER A 103 -11.72 5.91 20.09
N VAL A 104 -10.42 6.08 20.34
CA VAL A 104 -9.43 6.28 19.27
C VAL A 104 -8.80 4.95 18.92
N LEU A 105 -8.99 4.49 17.69
CA LEU A 105 -8.36 3.29 17.16
C LEU A 105 -6.95 3.65 16.66
N ILE A 106 -5.94 3.08 17.29
CA ILE A 106 -4.52 3.29 16.93
C ILE A 106 -4.09 2.12 16.05
N ILE A 107 -3.56 2.45 14.87
CA ILE A 107 -3.20 1.49 13.84
C ILE A 107 -1.78 1.78 13.38
N CYS A 108 -0.93 0.75 13.44
CA CYS A 108 0.49 0.84 13.17
C CYS A 108 0.88 -0.04 11.97
N PRO A 109 1.75 0.43 11.08
CA PRO A 109 2.40 -0.40 10.06
C PRO A 109 3.41 -1.36 10.70
N SER A 110 4.02 -2.25 9.92
CA SER A 110 5.01 -3.23 10.40
C SER A 110 6.26 -2.63 11.04
N SER A 111 6.59 -1.38 10.72
CA SER A 111 7.74 -0.67 11.30
C SER A 111 7.51 -0.20 12.74
N VAL A 112 6.29 -0.34 13.28
CA VAL A 112 5.91 0.19 14.59
C VAL A 112 5.14 -0.86 15.40
N ALA A 113 5.58 -1.09 16.64
CA ALA A 113 4.92 -1.99 17.59
C ALA A 113 4.30 -1.20 18.75
N ILE A 114 3.14 -1.63 19.23
CA ILE A 114 2.47 -1.02 20.39
C ILE A 114 2.94 -1.76 21.65
N SER A 115 3.54 -1.01 22.59
CA SER A 115 3.94 -1.59 23.87
C SER A 115 2.72 -1.88 24.74
N ARG A 116 2.61 -3.11 25.24
CA ARG A 116 1.50 -3.59 26.08
C ARG A 116 1.92 -3.87 27.52
N LYS A 117 2.85 -3.07 28.06
CA LYS A 117 3.24 -3.21 29.47
C LYS A 117 2.05 -2.89 30.38
N LYS A 118 1.77 -3.82 31.29
CA LYS A 118 0.75 -3.69 32.33
C LYS A 118 1.23 -2.78 33.46
#